data_AF-A0A2V2AUE9-F1
#
_entry.id   AF-A0A2V2AUE9-F1
#
_cell.length_a   1.000
_cell.length_b   1.000
_cell.length_c   1.000
_cell.angle_alpha   90.00
_cell.angle_beta   90.00
_cell.angle_gamma   90.00
#
_symmetry.space_group_name_H-M   'P 1'
#
loop_
_entity.id
_entity.type
_entity.pdbx_description
1 polymer ?
#
loop_
_entity_poly.entity_id
_entity_poly.type
_entity_poly.pdbx_seq_one_letter_code
_entity_poly.pdbx_strand_id
1 'polypeptide(L)' 'MAGEYSLSDVLERMYQNQLALEAALMELTLHVEAQGSSEVGDNVRGALWGIGENAGHIKQGLARLKKSS' A
#
# COMPACT_ATOMS: atom_id res chain seq x y z
N MET A 1 17.45 11.59 -14.76
CA MET A 1 17.32 11.35 -16.21
C MET A 1 17.32 9.86 -16.57
N ALA A 2 18.44 9.12 -16.65
CA ALA A 2 18.43 7.74 -17.20
C ALA A 2 17.76 6.65 -16.33
N GLY A 3 17.30 6.97 -15.12
CA GLY A 3 16.61 6.02 -14.23
C GLY A 3 15.25 6.51 -13.69
N GLU A 4 14.91 7.78 -13.90
CA GLU A 4 13.59 8.30 -13.56
C GLU A 4 12.57 7.72 -14.53
N TYR A 5 11.43 7.28 -14.00
CA TYR A 5 10.36 6.64 -14.75
C TYR A 5 10.73 5.26 -15.34
N SER A 6 11.85 4.66 -14.92
CA SER A 6 12.05 3.23 -15.15
C SER A 6 10.94 2.42 -14.49
N LEU A 7 10.65 1.22 -15.00
CA LEU A 7 9.64 0.35 -14.39
C LEU A 7 9.96 0.10 -12.90
N SER A 8 11.23 -0.09 -12.55
CA SER A 8 11.68 -0.24 -11.16
C SER A 8 11.39 1.00 -10.31
N ASP A 9 11.66 2.22 -10.82
CA ASP A 9 11.38 3.48 -10.11
C ASP A 9 9.87 3.68 -9.90
N VAL A 10 9.05 3.46 -10.93
CA VAL A 10 7.59 3.59 -10.83
C VAL A 10 7.01 2.57 -9.85
N LEU A 11 7.47 1.32 -9.89
CA LEU A 11 7.02 0.27 -8.96
C LEU A 11 7.47 0.55 -7.52
N GLU A 12 8.67 1.09 -7.31
CA GLU A 12 9.13 1.53 -5.98
C GLU A 12 8.20 2.64 -5.44
N ARG A 13 7.86 3.63 -6.26
CA ARG A 13 6.91 4.70 -5.88
C ARG A 13 5.50 4.16 -5.60
N MET A 14 5.02 3.21 -6.40
CA MET A 14 3.72 2.56 -6.15
C MET A 14 3.73 1.76 -4.84
N TYR A 15 4.84 1.09 -4.50
CA TYR A 15 5.00 0.42 -3.20
C TYR A 15 4.93 1.42 -2.05
N GLN A 16 5.64 2.55 -2.15
CA GLN A 16 5.56 3.61 -1.14
C GLN A 16 4.15 4.20 -1.01
N ASN A 17 3.43 4.35 -2.13
CA ASN A 17 2.04 4.79 -2.09
C ASN A 17 1.15 3.79 -1.33
N GLN A 18 1.35 2.47 -1.49
CA GLN A 18 0.58 1.50 -0.71
C GLN A 18 0.82 1.66 0.80
N LEU A 19 2.09 1.83 1.21
CA LEU A 19 2.41 2.03 2.64
C LEU A 19 1.80 3.33 3.19
N ALA A 20 1.87 4.42 2.42
CA ALA A 20 1.31 5.70 2.82
C ALA A 20 -0.23 5.65 2.91
N LEU A 21 -0.88 4.99 1.94
CA LEU A 21 -2.33 4.81 1.95
C LEU A 21 -2.77 3.90 3.10
N GLU A 22 -2.04 2.81 3.36
CA GLU A 22 -2.32 1.91 4.48
C GLU A 22 -2.24 2.67 5.81
N ALA A 23 -1.19 3.46 6.03
CA ALA A 23 -1.03 4.25 7.24
C ALA A 23 -2.17 5.29 7.41
N ALA A 24 -2.47 6.06 6.36
CA ALA A 24 -3.52 7.08 6.41
C ALA A 24 -4.91 6.48 6.64
N LEU A 25 -5.22 5.35 5.99
CA LEU A 25 -6.49 4.66 6.17
C LEU A 25 -6.58 3.98 7.53
N MET A 26 -5.49 3.44 8.08
CA MET A 26 -5.48 2.89 9.44
C MET A 26 -5.76 3.98 10.48
N GLU A 27 -5.12 5.16 10.35
CA GLU A 27 -5.38 6.29 11.26
C GLU A 27 -6.84 6.75 11.19
N LEU A 28 -7.39 6.86 9.99
CA LEU A 28 -8.80 7.20 9.77
C LEU A 28 -9.75 6.12 10.35
N THR A 29 -9.41 4.84 10.18
CA THR A 29 -10.17 3.70 10.72
C THR A 29 -10.28 3.82 12.23
N LEU A 30 -9.16 4.04 12.91
CA LEU A 30 -9.12 4.21 14.37
C LEU A 30 -9.97 5.41 14.83
N HIS A 31 -9.92 6.53 14.09
CA HIS A 31 -10.73 7.72 14.38
C HIS A 31 -12.25 7.47 14.24
N VAL A 32 -12.66 6.72 13.21
CA VAL A 32 -14.07 6.40 12.95
C VAL A 32 -14.59 5.38 13.96
N GLU A 33 -13.78 4.41 14.35
CA GLU A 33 -14.14 3.41 15.37
C GLU A 33 -14.28 4.02 16.76
N ALA A 34 -13.41 4.98 17.10
CA ALA A 34 -13.55 5.74 18.34
C ALA A 34 -14.89 6.51 18.43
N GLN A 35 -15.55 6.76 17.30
CA GLN A 35 -16.88 7.40 17.21
C GLN A 35 -18.04 6.38 17.20
N GLY A 36 -17.76 5.08 17.34
CA GLY A 36 -18.77 4.02 17.43
C GLY A 36 -19.20 3.42 16.09
N SER A 37 -18.55 3.76 14.97
CA SER A 37 -18.86 3.19 13.66
C SER A 37 -18.06 1.91 13.38
N SER A 38 -18.38 0.82 14.09
CA SER A 38 -17.68 -0.47 13.95
C SER A 38 -17.80 -1.09 12.55
N GLU A 39 -18.97 -1.02 11.91
CA GLU A 39 -19.19 -1.55 10.55
C GLU A 39 -18.30 -0.86 9.51
N VAL A 40 -18.14 0.47 9.61
CA VAL A 40 -17.23 1.22 8.75
C VAL A 40 -15.79 0.80 9.01
N GLY A 41 -15.42 0.62 10.28
CA GLY A 41 -14.11 0.13 10.68
C GLY A 41 -13.77 -1.24 10.07
N ASP A 42 -14.69 -2.19 10.15
CA ASP A 42 -14.53 -3.53 9.58
C ASP A 42 -14.41 -3.51 8.06
N ASN A 43 -15.22 -2.69 7.38
CA ASN A 43 -15.12 -2.52 5.92
C ASN A 43 -13.76 -1.93 5.50
N VAL A 44 -13.25 -0.93 6.23
CA VAL A 44 -11.93 -0.35 5.94
C VAL A 44 -10.82 -1.35 6.25
N ARG A 45 -10.92 -2.17 7.29
CA ARG A 45 -9.96 -3.27 7.55
C ARG A 45 -9.92 -4.29 6.41
N GLY A 46 -11.07 -4.64 5.84
CA GLY A 46 -11.12 -5.48 4.65
C GLY A 46 -10.36 -4.86 3.46
N ALA A 47 -10.49 -3.54 3.27
CA ALA A 47 -9.74 -2.82 2.23
C ALA A 47 -8.24 -2.74 2.54
N LEU A 48 -7.85 -2.48 3.80
CA LEU A 48 -6.46 -2.46 4.26
C LEU A 48 -5.76 -3.79 4.01
N TRP A 49 -6.45 -4.92 4.20
CA TRP A 49 -5.92 -6.24 3.83
C TRP A 49 -5.52 -6.31 2.35
N GLY A 50 -6.40 -5.86 1.45
CA GLY A 50 -6.11 -5.83 0.01
C GLY A 50 -4.95 -4.89 -0.36
N ILE A 51 -4.82 -3.76 0.34
CA ILE A 51 -3.68 -2.84 0.17
C ILE A 51 -2.36 -3.52 0.57
N GLY A 52 -2.35 -4.21 1.73
CA GLY A 52 -1.18 -4.95 2.21
C GLY A 52 -0.75 -6.07 1.25
N GLU A 53 -1.70 -6.84 0.73
CA GLU A 53 -1.43 -7.88 -0.28
C GLU A 53 -0.81 -7.28 -1.55
N ASN A 54 -1.34 -6.16 -2.02
CA ASN A 54 -0.80 -5.46 -3.18
C ASN A 54 0.59 -4.89 -2.91
N ALA A 55 0.86 -4.35 -1.72
CA ALA A 55 2.18 -3.89 -1.31
C ALA A 55 3.19 -5.05 -1.34
N GLY A 56 2.78 -6.22 -0.85
CA GLY A 56 3.56 -7.46 -0.90
C GLY A 56 3.89 -7.87 -2.35
N HIS A 57 2.88 -7.91 -3.22
CA HIS A 57 3.07 -8.25 -4.64
C HIS A 57 4.02 -7.29 -5.36
N ILE A 58 3.86 -5.97 -5.16
CA ILE A 58 4.75 -4.98 -5.78
C ILE A 58 6.18 -5.15 -5.28
N LYS A 59 6.38 -5.32 -3.96
CA LYS A 59 7.71 -5.52 -3.37
C LYS A 59 8.40 -6.76 -3.92
N GLN A 60 7.67 -7.87 -4.05
CA GLN A 60 8.21 -9.10 -4.63
C GLN A 60 8.53 -8.95 -6.12
N GLY A 61 7.63 -8.31 -6.89
CA GLY A 61 7.85 -8.03 -8.31
C GLY A 61 9.09 -7.16 -8.53
N LEU A 62 9.26 -6.11 -7.72
CA LEU A 62 10.42 -5.24 -7.74
C LEU A 62 11.72 -5.98 -7.41
N ALA A 63 11.70 -6.86 -6.41
CA ALA A 63 12.85 -7.69 -6.06
C ALA A 63 13.25 -8.64 -7.20
N ARG A 64 12.29 -9.16 -7.97
CA ARG A 64 12.58 -9.99 -9.16
C ARG A 64 13.13 -9.14 -10.30
N LEU A 65 12.55 -7.97 -10.56
CA LEU A 65 13.00 -7.07 -11.63
C LEU A 65 14.45 -6.63 -11.42
N LYS A 66 14.81 -6.22 -10.19
CA LYS A 66 16.17 -5.81 -9.82
C LYS A 66 17.19 -6.95 -9.93
N LYS A 67 16.78 -8.21 -9.81
CA LYS A 67 17.67 -9.39 -10.01
C LYS A 67 17.90 -9.72 -11.48
N SER A 68 16.96 -9.35 -12.35
CA SER A 68 17.01 -9.61 -13.79
C SER A 68 17.58 -8.45 -14.62
N SER A 69 17.95 -7.35 -13.96
CA SER A 69 18.49 -6.13 -14.57
C SER A 69 20.01 -6.09 -14.52
#